data_AF-A0A401MP34-F1
#
_entry.id   AF-A0A401MP34-F1
#
_cell.length_a   1.000
_cell.length_b   1.000
_cell.length_c   1.000
_cell.angle_alpha   90.00
_cell.angle_beta   90.00
_cell.angle_gamma   90.00
#
_symmetry.space_group_name_H-M   'P 1'
#
loop_
_entity.id
_entity.type
_entity.pdbx_description
1 polymer ?
#
loop_
_entity_poly.entity_id
_entity_poly.type
_entity_poly.pdbx_seq_one_letter_code
_entity_poly.pdbx_strand_id
1 'polypeptide(L)'
;MRLRLPEERPTEPPTGYKIAHPVLSHDGTGAGFTGVSLGGALPYGVLADAACVYGLRHRAPHRRCDCGFHCVHDRTTAEALLCTAEHRTAVLLEVLVLGRYIRFERGFRHARQRVRTATVGPCACGTVAAALADAGWGRPGWRALAPSCAAVRPSHWPGSPGWPERACG
;
A
#
# COMPACT_ATOMS: atom_id res chain seq x y z
N MET A 1 31.28 -24.75 -8.87
CA MET A 1 30.93 -24.91 -7.44
C MET A 1 29.92 -23.82 -7.08
N ARG A 2 28.65 -24.13 -6.80
CA ARG A 2 27.68 -23.13 -6.32
C ARG A 2 27.89 -22.97 -4.81
N LEU A 3 28.62 -21.94 -4.41
CA LEU A 3 28.71 -21.54 -3.00
C LEU A 3 27.29 -21.19 -2.52
N ARG A 4 26.74 -22.01 -1.62
CA ARG A 4 25.55 -21.63 -0.86
C ARG A 4 26.02 -20.62 0.19
N LEU A 5 25.59 -19.37 0.03
CA LEU A 5 25.70 -18.39 1.10
C LEU A 5 24.88 -18.88 2.31
N PRO A 6 25.28 -18.53 3.54
CA PRO A 6 24.47 -18.77 4.73
C PRO A 6 23.04 -18.25 4.54
N GLU A 7 22.06 -19.03 4.98
CA GLU A 7 20.66 -18.64 4.95
C GLU A 7 20.33 -17.86 6.23
N GLU A 8 19.88 -16.62 6.08
CA GLU A 8 19.42 -15.80 7.21
C GLU A 8 18.17 -16.44 7.83
N ARG A 9 18.20 -16.68 9.15
CA ARG A 9 17.10 -17.27 9.92
C ARG A 9 16.83 -16.42 11.16
N PRO A 10 16.14 -15.28 11.01
CA PRO A 10 15.83 -14.44 12.15
C PRO A 10 14.87 -15.19 13.10
N THR A 11 15.02 -14.98 14.40
CA THR A 11 14.17 -15.57 15.44
C THR A 11 12.75 -15.04 15.40
N GLU A 12 12.59 -13.82 14.92
CA GLU A 12 11.30 -13.14 14.72
C GLU A 12 11.17 -12.69 13.25
N PRO A 13 9.94 -12.61 12.72
CA PRO A 13 9.71 -12.03 11.40
C PRO A 13 10.24 -10.59 11.34
N PRO A 14 11.05 -10.23 10.33
CA PRO A 14 11.48 -8.84 10.15
C PRO A 14 10.29 -7.90 10.00
N THR A 15 10.43 -6.68 10.52
CA THR A 15 9.51 -5.58 10.25
C THR A 15 9.98 -4.81 9.01
N GLY A 16 9.03 -4.38 8.18
CA GLY A 16 9.29 -3.43 7.10
C GLY A 16 8.17 -2.42 6.97
N TYR A 17 8.44 -1.38 6.18
CA TYR A 17 7.52 -0.25 5.97
C TYR A 17 7.24 -0.08 4.48
N LYS A 18 6.00 0.27 4.13
CA LYS A 18 5.63 0.56 2.74
C LYS A 18 4.42 1.47 2.68
N ILE A 19 4.13 2.02 1.52
CA ILE A 19 2.90 2.78 1.28
C ILE A 19 1.92 1.98 0.43
N ALA A 20 0.64 2.19 0.65
CA ALA A 20 -0.43 1.54 -0.10
C ALA A 20 -1.70 2.41 -0.08
N HIS A 21 -2.58 2.24 -1.05
CA HIS A 21 -3.89 2.89 -0.99
C HIS A 21 -4.88 1.98 -0.27
N PRO A 22 -5.58 2.48 0.77
CA PRO A 22 -6.65 1.73 1.40
C PRO A 22 -7.82 1.58 0.41
N VAL A 23 -8.46 0.43 0.41
CA VAL A 23 -9.59 0.12 -0.49
C VAL A 23 -10.72 -0.54 0.29
N LEU A 24 -11.94 -0.32 -0.20
CA LEU A 24 -13.17 -0.90 0.33
C LEU A 24 -13.94 -1.55 -0.80
N SER A 25 -14.43 -2.77 -0.59
CA SER A 25 -15.22 -3.50 -1.56
C SER A 25 -16.54 -2.78 -1.83
N HIS A 26 -17.07 -2.92 -3.04
CA HIS A 26 -18.31 -2.26 -3.45
C HIS A 26 -19.49 -2.60 -2.53
N ASP A 27 -19.62 -3.87 -2.13
CA ASP A 27 -20.61 -4.37 -1.20
C ASP A 27 -20.34 -4.00 0.28
N GLY A 28 -19.20 -3.34 0.57
CA GLY A 28 -18.81 -2.88 1.90
C GLY A 28 -18.35 -3.99 2.86
N THR A 29 -18.26 -5.24 2.41
CA THR A 29 -17.93 -6.38 3.26
C THR A 29 -16.43 -6.60 3.47
N GLY A 30 -15.59 -6.03 2.59
CA GLY A 30 -14.15 -6.25 2.56
C GLY A 30 -13.37 -4.95 2.55
N ALA A 31 -12.36 -4.84 3.40
CA ALA A 31 -11.37 -3.77 3.36
C ALA A 31 -9.98 -4.34 3.14
N GLY A 32 -9.13 -3.57 2.49
CA GLY A 32 -7.77 -4.00 2.19
C GLY A 32 -6.91 -2.87 1.68
N PHE A 33 -5.89 -3.24 0.93
CA PHE A 33 -4.92 -2.31 0.38
C PHE A 33 -4.59 -2.67 -1.06
N THR A 34 -4.21 -1.67 -1.85
CA THR A 34 -3.59 -1.86 -3.15
C THR A 34 -2.21 -1.20 -3.17
N GLY A 35 -1.22 -1.84 -3.79
CA GLY A 35 0.12 -1.28 -3.90
C GLY A 35 0.16 0.00 -4.74
N VAL A 36 1.18 0.84 -4.53
CA VAL A 36 1.41 2.06 -5.32
C VAL A 36 2.23 1.83 -6.60
N SER A 37 2.70 0.59 -6.82
CA SER A 37 3.55 0.20 -7.95
C SER A 37 2.89 -0.92 -8.76
N LEU A 38 3.68 -1.75 -9.47
CA LEU A 38 3.21 -2.90 -10.24
C LEU A 38 2.27 -3.86 -9.46
N GLY A 39 2.42 -3.92 -8.13
CA GLY A 39 1.51 -4.66 -7.24
C GLY A 39 0.14 -4.02 -7.01
N GLY A 40 -0.17 -2.89 -7.67
CA GLY A 40 -1.43 -2.15 -7.54
C GLY A 40 -2.60 -2.68 -8.38
N ALA A 41 -2.43 -3.85 -9.00
CA ALA A 41 -3.43 -4.48 -9.86
C ALA A 41 -4.55 -5.17 -9.06
N LEU A 42 -4.23 -5.78 -7.91
CA LEU A 42 -5.17 -6.56 -7.11
C LEU A 42 -5.12 -6.14 -5.63
N PRO A 43 -6.28 -5.82 -5.03
CA PRO A 43 -6.38 -5.64 -3.59
C PRO A 43 -5.91 -6.86 -2.80
N TYR A 44 -5.33 -6.60 -1.64
CA TYR A 44 -4.93 -7.62 -0.68
C TYR A 44 -5.38 -7.24 0.74
N GLY A 45 -5.69 -8.26 1.54
CA GLY A 45 -6.10 -8.08 2.93
C GLY A 45 -4.91 -7.81 3.87
N VAL A 46 -5.21 -7.69 5.17
CA VAL A 46 -4.21 -7.51 6.23
C VAL A 46 -3.17 -8.63 6.23
N LEU A 47 -3.60 -9.88 6.05
CA LEU A 47 -2.74 -11.05 5.86
C LEU A 47 -2.90 -11.52 4.41
N ALA A 48 -1.80 -11.58 3.66
CA ALA A 48 -1.85 -11.93 2.25
C ALA A 48 -0.59 -12.65 1.77
N ASP A 49 -0.76 -13.53 0.80
CA ASP A 49 0.30 -14.18 0.04
C ASP A 49 0.47 -13.49 -1.32
N ALA A 50 1.71 -13.35 -1.76
CA ALA A 50 2.05 -12.72 -3.02
C ALA A 50 1.83 -13.69 -4.18
N ALA A 51 1.18 -13.19 -5.23
CA ALA A 51 1.03 -13.89 -6.49
C ALA A 51 1.84 -13.21 -7.61
N CYS A 52 2.09 -13.93 -8.70
CA CYS A 52 2.66 -13.33 -9.90
C CYS A 52 1.58 -12.51 -10.62
N VAL A 53 1.81 -11.22 -10.81
CA VAL A 53 0.86 -10.34 -11.53
C VAL A 53 0.72 -10.75 -13.00
N TYR A 54 1.76 -11.36 -13.57
CA TYR A 54 1.75 -11.90 -14.94
C TYR A 54 1.13 -13.30 -15.05
N GLY A 55 0.62 -13.89 -13.96
CA GLY A 55 0.04 -15.24 -13.98
C GLY A 55 1.05 -16.37 -14.23
N LEU A 56 2.35 -16.09 -14.19
CA LEU A 56 3.38 -17.10 -14.42
C LEU A 56 3.45 -18.10 -13.26
N ARG A 57 3.71 -19.36 -13.61
CA ARG A 57 3.83 -20.46 -12.65
C ARG A 57 5.23 -20.48 -12.03
N HIS A 58 5.41 -19.74 -10.93
CA HIS A 58 6.60 -19.81 -10.10
C HIS A 58 6.30 -19.40 -8.66
N ARG A 59 7.16 -19.81 -7.72
CA ARG A 59 7.01 -19.46 -6.30
C ARG A 59 7.46 -18.01 -6.04
N ALA A 60 6.58 -17.18 -5.52
CA ALA A 60 6.93 -15.84 -5.06
C ALA A 60 7.81 -15.87 -3.77
N PRO A 61 8.69 -14.87 -3.58
CA PRO A 61 9.26 -14.05 -4.64
C PRO A 61 10.19 -14.90 -5.53
N HIS A 62 10.15 -14.66 -6.83
CA HIS A 62 11.07 -15.28 -7.78
C HIS A 62 12.16 -14.27 -8.16
N ARG A 63 13.44 -14.67 -8.20
CA ARG A 63 14.56 -13.71 -8.37
C ARG A 63 14.49 -12.93 -9.69
N ARG A 64 14.00 -13.56 -10.76
CA ARG A 64 13.87 -13.00 -12.11
C ARG A 64 12.46 -12.49 -12.43
N CYS A 65 11.62 -12.32 -11.42
CA CYS A 65 10.29 -11.72 -11.55
C CYS A 65 10.19 -10.58 -10.54
N ASP A 66 9.30 -9.64 -10.81
CA ASP A 66 8.90 -8.55 -9.92
C ASP A 66 7.86 -9.01 -8.87
N CYS A 67 7.47 -10.29 -8.87
CA CYS A 67 6.50 -10.80 -7.90
C CYS A 67 7.02 -10.75 -6.45
N GLY A 68 6.09 -10.53 -5.52
CA GLY A 68 6.36 -10.38 -4.10
C GLY A 68 5.89 -9.02 -3.58
N PHE A 69 5.61 -8.97 -2.29
CA PHE A 69 5.43 -7.71 -1.58
C PHE A 69 6.78 -7.03 -1.42
N HIS A 70 6.82 -5.72 -1.60
CA HIS A 70 8.01 -4.90 -1.38
C HIS A 70 7.79 -4.00 -0.17
N CYS A 71 8.80 -3.90 0.69
CA CYS A 71 8.87 -2.94 1.78
C CYS A 71 10.31 -2.49 2.00
N VAL A 72 10.49 -1.30 2.56
CA VAL A 72 11.79 -0.79 2.99
C VAL A 72 12.05 -1.11 4.46
N HIS A 73 13.31 -1.08 4.87
CA HIS A 73 13.70 -1.36 6.27
C HIS A 73 13.30 -0.24 7.22
N ASP A 74 13.37 1.01 6.74
CA ASP A 74 13.27 2.21 7.54
C ASP A 74 11.94 2.94 7.31
N ARG A 75 11.34 3.40 8.41
CA ARG A 75 10.06 4.11 8.41
C ARG A 75 10.18 5.45 7.68
N THR A 76 11.23 6.22 7.96
CA THR A 76 11.45 7.55 7.37
C THR A 76 11.54 7.47 5.84
N THR A 77 12.18 6.41 5.34
CA THR A 77 12.28 6.13 3.90
C THR A 77 10.91 5.88 3.27
N ALA A 78 10.02 5.14 3.95
CA ALA A 78 8.66 4.94 3.48
C ALA A 78 7.81 6.22 3.56
N GLU A 79 7.98 7.01 4.62
CA GLU A 79 7.31 8.31 4.79
C GLU A 79 7.72 9.31 3.72
N ALA A 80 8.99 9.34 3.32
CA ALA A 80 9.47 10.21 2.25
C ALA A 80 8.77 9.95 0.90
N LEU A 81 8.28 8.73 0.66
CA LEU A 81 7.50 8.41 -0.54
C LEU A 81 6.13 9.13 -0.55
N LEU A 82 5.56 9.44 0.62
CA LEU A 82 4.29 10.17 0.74
C LEU A 82 4.41 11.66 0.37
N CYS A 83 5.63 12.18 0.23
CA CYS A 83 5.84 13.56 -0.18
C CYS A 83 5.49 13.80 -1.67
N THR A 84 5.51 12.75 -2.50
CA THR A 84 5.17 12.88 -3.92
C THR A 84 3.67 13.12 -4.07
N ALA A 85 3.29 13.96 -5.04
CA ALA A 85 1.87 14.27 -5.29
C ALA A 85 1.05 13.00 -5.57
N GLU A 86 1.65 12.03 -6.28
CA GLU A 86 1.03 10.75 -6.62
C GLU A 86 0.69 9.88 -5.40
N HIS A 87 1.47 10.00 -4.31
CA HIS A 87 1.36 9.11 -3.16
C HIS A 87 0.88 9.79 -1.88
N ARG A 88 0.60 11.09 -1.93
CA ARG A 88 0.22 11.88 -0.75
C ARG A 88 -1.02 11.37 -0.01
N THR A 89 -1.93 10.70 -0.72
CA THR A 89 -3.15 10.11 -0.14
C THR A 89 -3.01 8.63 0.25
N ALA A 90 -1.85 8.02 0.01
CA ALA A 90 -1.58 6.66 0.45
C ALA A 90 -1.41 6.62 1.99
N VAL A 91 -1.59 5.43 2.56
CA VAL A 91 -1.31 5.17 3.97
C VAL A 91 0.06 4.54 4.11
N LEU A 92 0.74 4.85 5.21
CA LEU A 92 1.96 4.16 5.61
C LEU A 92 1.59 2.87 6.34
N LEU A 93 2.14 1.75 5.90
CA LEU A 93 1.95 0.44 6.49
C LEU A 93 3.24 -0.02 7.17
N GLU A 94 3.10 -0.49 8.40
CA GLU A 94 4.07 -1.36 9.05
C GLU A 94 3.66 -2.81 8.80
N VAL A 95 4.59 -3.63 8.32
CA VAL A 95 4.31 -5.03 7.95
C VAL A 95 5.30 -5.97 8.59
N LEU A 96 4.82 -7.14 9.00
CA LEU A 96 5.67 -8.30 9.24
C LEU A 96 5.97 -9.00 7.92
N VAL A 97 7.26 -9.21 7.66
CA VAL A 97 7.78 -9.96 6.52
C VAL A 97 7.69 -11.45 6.84
N LEU A 98 6.76 -12.15 6.18
CA LEU A 98 6.47 -13.56 6.42
C LEU A 98 6.84 -14.42 5.21
N GLY A 99 7.04 -15.71 5.48
CA GLY A 99 7.40 -16.68 4.45
C GLY A 99 8.79 -16.42 3.85
N ARG A 100 8.97 -16.78 2.58
CA ARG A 100 10.24 -16.56 1.87
C ARG A 100 10.43 -15.08 1.58
N TYR A 101 11.63 -14.59 1.78
CA TYR A 101 11.99 -13.24 1.39
C TYR A 101 13.37 -13.18 0.73
N ILE A 102 13.59 -12.10 0.00
CA ILE A 102 14.88 -11.68 -0.54
C ILE A 102 15.17 -10.33 0.10
N ARG A 103 16.31 -10.23 0.80
CA ARG A 103 16.78 -8.96 1.37
C ARG A 103 17.58 -8.21 0.32
N PHE A 104 17.31 -6.92 0.21
CA PHE A 104 18.05 -5.94 -0.57
C PHE A 104 18.62 -4.89 0.38
N GLU A 105 19.51 -4.05 -0.15
CA GLU A 105 20.13 -2.95 0.60
C GLU A 105 19.08 -2.08 1.31
N ARG A 106 18.00 -1.72 0.60
CA ARG A 106 16.97 -0.80 1.11
C ARG A 106 15.74 -1.47 1.69
N GLY A 107 15.58 -2.78 1.55
CA GLY A 107 14.33 -3.42 1.96
C GLY A 107 14.23 -4.92 1.73
N PHE A 108 13.00 -5.41 1.69
CA PHE A 108 12.66 -6.81 1.45
C PHE A 108 11.72 -6.96 0.26
N ARG A 109 11.86 -8.10 -0.43
CA ARG A 109 10.81 -8.65 -1.30
C ARG A 109 10.35 -9.98 -0.75
N HIS A 110 9.07 -10.14 -0.43
CA HIS A 110 8.59 -11.27 0.39
C HIS A 110 7.30 -11.92 -0.11
N ALA A 111 7.14 -13.20 0.26
CA ALA A 111 6.08 -14.06 -0.23
C ALA A 111 4.78 -13.87 0.53
N ARG A 112 4.84 -13.49 1.80
CA ARG A 112 3.67 -13.30 2.65
C ARG A 112 3.86 -12.10 3.54
N GLN A 113 2.78 -11.43 3.88
CA GLN A 113 2.85 -10.30 4.79
C GLN A 113 1.70 -10.28 5.78
N ARG A 114 1.92 -9.62 6.92
CA ARG A 114 0.85 -9.17 7.80
C ARG A 114 1.00 -7.68 8.06
N VAL A 115 0.01 -6.88 7.70
CA VAL A 115 -0.08 -5.48 8.10
C VAL A 115 -0.34 -5.43 9.61
N ARG A 116 0.48 -4.66 10.34
CA ARG A 116 0.36 -4.45 11.78
C ARG A 116 -0.31 -3.14 12.09
N THR A 117 0.15 -2.08 11.43
CA THR A 117 -0.40 -0.73 11.58
C THR A 117 -0.58 -0.11 10.20
N ALA A 118 -1.58 0.76 10.09
CA ALA A 118 -1.80 1.64 8.95
C ALA A 118 -1.90 3.06 9.50
N THR A 119 -0.93 3.91 9.19
CA THR A 119 -0.92 5.32 9.56
C THR A 119 -1.51 6.13 8.41
N VAL A 120 -2.59 6.84 8.69
CA VAL A 120 -3.27 7.71 7.73
C VAL A 120 -2.65 9.11 7.80
N GLY A 121 -2.27 9.66 6.65
CA GLY A 121 -1.79 11.03 6.55
C GLY A 121 -2.90 12.08 6.75
N PRO A 122 -2.57 13.37 6.69
CA PRO A 122 -3.57 14.43 6.74
C PRO A 122 -4.50 14.39 5.52
N CYS A 123 -5.65 15.03 5.65
CA CYS A 123 -6.52 15.36 4.52
C CYS A 123 -5.78 16.22 3.49
N ALA A 124 -6.28 16.28 2.25
CA ALA A 124 -5.73 17.13 1.20
C ALA A 124 -5.61 18.62 1.61
N CYS A 125 -6.52 19.10 2.49
CA CYS A 125 -6.46 20.46 3.05
C CYS A 125 -5.42 20.63 4.17
N GLY A 126 -4.65 19.60 4.52
CA GLY A 126 -3.64 19.61 5.57
C GLY A 126 -4.17 19.34 6.99
N THR A 127 -5.49 19.31 7.19
CA THR A 127 -6.09 19.00 8.50
C THR A 127 -5.92 17.52 8.85
N VAL A 128 -5.82 17.20 10.15
CA VAL A 128 -5.83 15.82 10.64
C VAL A 128 -7.05 15.08 10.09
N ALA A 129 -6.79 13.91 9.48
CA ALA A 129 -7.86 13.08 8.95
C ALA A 129 -8.70 12.50 10.10
N ALA A 130 -10.02 12.58 9.96
CA ALA A 130 -10.98 12.00 10.88
C ALA A 130 -11.64 10.74 10.29
N ALA A 131 -11.57 10.57 8.97
CA ALA A 131 -12.17 9.46 8.24
C ALA A 131 -11.38 9.11 6.97
N LEU A 132 -11.76 8.01 6.34
CA LEU A 132 -11.39 7.66 4.98
C LEU A 132 -12.65 7.79 4.10
N ALA A 133 -12.57 8.59 3.03
CA ALA A 133 -13.65 8.82 2.08
C ALA A 133 -13.29 8.28 0.69
N ASP A 134 -14.26 8.15 -0.20
CA ASP A 134 -14.01 7.74 -1.59
C ASP A 134 -13.01 8.68 -2.27
N ALA A 135 -11.96 8.11 -2.85
CA ALA A 135 -10.90 8.84 -3.55
C ALA A 135 -11.25 9.17 -5.01
N GLY A 136 -12.41 8.74 -5.51
CA GLY A 136 -12.84 8.96 -6.90
C GLY A 136 -12.18 8.04 -7.92
N TRP A 137 -11.47 7.01 -7.48
CA TRP A 137 -10.86 5.99 -8.33
C TRP A 137 -10.91 4.61 -7.67
N GLY A 138 -10.63 3.57 -8.43
CA GLY A 138 -10.62 2.22 -7.90
C GLY A 138 -10.28 1.14 -8.93
N ARG A 139 -10.70 -0.08 -8.61
CA ARG A 139 -10.64 -1.27 -9.47
C ARG A 139 -12.04 -1.89 -9.52
N PRO A 140 -12.35 -2.78 -10.49
CA PRO A 140 -13.62 -3.50 -10.49
C PRO A 140 -13.90 -4.14 -9.12
N GLY A 141 -15.03 -3.78 -8.51
CA GLY A 141 -15.44 -4.26 -7.18
C GLY A 141 -14.80 -3.57 -5.97
N TRP A 142 -13.89 -2.59 -6.17
CA TRP A 142 -13.15 -1.95 -5.08
C TRP A 142 -12.97 -0.44 -5.31
N ARG A 143 -13.38 0.38 -4.33
CA ARG A 143 -13.10 1.82 -4.33
C ARG A 143 -11.87 2.12 -3.50
N ALA A 144 -11.00 2.98 -4.00
CA ALA A 144 -9.89 3.50 -3.21
C ALA A 144 -10.41 4.58 -2.26
N LEU A 145 -9.74 4.68 -1.11
CA LEU A 145 -10.08 5.66 -0.09
C LEU A 145 -8.93 6.66 0.10
N ALA A 146 -9.29 7.89 0.44
CA ALA A 146 -8.37 8.97 0.76
C ALA A 146 -8.67 9.55 2.16
N PRO A 147 -7.67 10.12 2.84
CA PRO A 147 -7.87 10.81 4.11
C PRO A 147 -8.84 11.98 3.98
N SER A 148 -9.85 12.04 4.86
CA SER A 148 -10.87 13.08 4.90
C SER A 148 -10.99 13.66 6.30
N CYS A 149 -11.07 14.99 6.40
CA CYS A 149 -11.38 15.67 7.66
C CYS A 149 -12.91 15.86 7.79
N ALA A 150 -13.39 16.14 9.01
CA ALA A 150 -14.82 16.30 9.28
C ALA A 150 -15.48 17.48 8.54
N ALA A 151 -14.69 18.40 8.00
CA ALA A 151 -15.16 19.58 7.26
C ALA A 151 -15.46 19.30 5.77
N VAL A 152 -15.19 18.10 5.25
CA VAL A 152 -15.49 17.76 3.86
C VAL A 152 -17.00 17.55 3.69
N ARG A 153 -17.68 18.48 3.01
CA ARG A 153 -18.98 18.21 2.37
C ARG A 153 -18.72 17.36 1.11
N PRO A 154 -19.46 16.27 0.87
CA PRO A 154 -19.29 15.48 -0.34
C PRO A 154 -19.58 16.36 -1.58
N SER A 155 -18.56 16.55 -2.41
CA SER A 155 -18.71 17.17 -3.72
C SER A 155 -19.45 16.21 -4.64
N HIS A 156 -20.54 16.71 -5.22
CA HIS A 156 -21.35 16.10 -6.27
C HIS A 156 -20.52 15.64 -7.50
N TRP A 157 -21.04 14.62 -8.19
CA TRP A 157 -20.59 14.01 -9.47
C TRP A 157 -20.59 15.04 -10.65
N PRO A 158 -19.86 14.82 -11.78
CA PRO A 158 -19.04 15.81 -12.47
C PRO A 158 -19.76 16.59 -13.56
N GLY A 159 -19.30 17.82 -13.76
CA GLY A 159 -19.70 18.66 -14.89
C GLY A 159 -19.40 20.13 -14.65
N SER A 160 -18.15 20.52 -14.39
CA SER A 160 -17.76 21.95 -14.43
C SER A 160 -16.24 22.09 -14.62
N PRO A 161 -15.76 22.75 -15.69
CA PRO A 161 -14.37 23.17 -15.80
C PRO A 161 -14.15 24.44 -14.97
N GLY A 162 -13.09 24.46 -14.17
CA GLY A 162 -12.65 25.67 -13.46
C GLY A 162 -12.33 25.41 -11.99
N TRP A 163 -11.05 25.19 -11.70
CA TRP A 163 -10.47 25.32 -10.37
C TRP A 163 -10.51 26.80 -9.93
N PRO A 164 -10.65 27.10 -8.62
CA PRO A 164 -9.81 26.55 -7.56
C PRO A 164 -10.57 25.72 -6.51
N GLU A 165 -9.98 24.56 -6.20
CA GLU A 165 -9.72 24.05 -4.85
C GLU A 165 -10.42 24.83 -3.72
N ARG A 166 -11.66 24.45 -3.40
CA ARG A 166 -12.27 24.91 -2.15
C ARG A 166 -11.66 24.11 -1.02
N ALA A 167 -10.70 24.77 -0.36
CA ALA A 167 -10.27 24.47 0.99
C ALA A 167 -11.48 24.17 1.87
N CYS A 168 -11.33 23.17 2.73
CA CYS A 168 -12.28 22.91 3.81
C CYS A 168 -12.36 24.17 4.69
N GLY A 169 -13.48 24.89 4.60
CA GLY A 169 -13.85 26.06 5.39
C GLY A 169 -15.36 26.16 5.41
#